data_AF-A0A6B3HLK0-F1
#
_entry.id   AF-A0A6B3HLK0-F1
#
_cell.length_a   1.000
_cell.length_b   1.000
_cell.length_c   1.000
_cell.angle_alpha   90.00
_cell.angle_beta   90.00
_cell.angle_gamma   90.00
#
_symmetry.space_group_name_H-M   'P 1'
#
loop_
_entity.id
_entity.type
_entity.pdbx_description
1 polymer ?
#
loop_
_entity_poly.entity_id
_entity_poly.type
_entity_poly.pdbx_seq_one_letter_code
_entity_poly.pdbx_strand_id
1 'polypeptide(L)'
;APKLPPKLPAGAVDPGKPGKYATTTGEYSLASVKLPGFPAPVEMRGVVVAPKKAAGKRPIALFLHGRHATCYVPGKDGEASGDWPCAKGSKPIPSHRGYLRDQKLLASQGYVTVSISA
;
A
#
# COMPACT_ATOMS: atom_id res chain seq x y z
N ALA A 1 7.59 6.63 -40.50
CA ALA A 1 7.20 6.37 -39.10
C ALA A 1 8.33 5.60 -38.40
N PRO A 2 8.59 5.83 -37.10
CA PRO A 2 9.63 5.09 -36.39
C PRO A 2 9.29 3.60 -36.30
N LYS A 3 10.31 2.74 -36.42
CA LYS A 3 10.18 1.28 -36.32
C LYS A 3 10.18 0.90 -34.84
N LEU A 4 9.13 0.21 -34.39
CA LEU A 4 9.05 -0.29 -33.03
C LEU A 4 10.13 -1.37 -32.78
N PRO A 5 10.66 -1.47 -31.55
CA PRO A 5 11.56 -2.55 -31.19
C PRO A 5 10.87 -3.91 -31.36
N PRO A 6 11.65 -4.98 -31.65
CA PRO A 6 11.10 -6.32 -31.77
C PRO A 6 10.46 -6.77 -30.45
N LYS A 7 9.32 -7.47 -30.56
CA LYS A 7 8.59 -8.01 -29.41
C LYS A 7 9.40 -9.13 -28.77
N LEU A 8 9.67 -9.01 -27.47
CA LEU A 8 10.33 -10.06 -26.70
C LEU A 8 9.36 -11.21 -26.40
N PRO A 9 9.85 -12.45 -26.23
CA PRO A 9 9.02 -13.56 -25.78
C PRO A 9 8.41 -13.28 -24.40
N ALA A 10 7.28 -13.92 -24.10
CA ALA A 10 6.69 -13.84 -22.76
C ALA A 10 7.65 -14.40 -21.71
N GLY A 11 7.65 -13.82 -20.51
CA GLY A 11 8.38 -14.37 -19.38
C GLY A 11 7.88 -15.78 -19.02
N ALA A 12 8.78 -16.66 -18.62
CA ALA A 12 8.44 -18.04 -18.22
C ALA A 12 7.63 -18.10 -16.91
N VAL A 13 7.62 -17.01 -16.13
CA VAL A 13 6.88 -16.88 -14.87
C VAL A 13 5.78 -15.84 -15.04
N ASP A 14 4.56 -16.22 -14.69
CA ASP A 14 3.43 -15.29 -14.60
C ASP A 14 3.38 -14.69 -13.19
N PRO A 15 3.71 -13.40 -13.01
CA PRO A 15 3.73 -12.76 -11.69
C PRO A 15 2.33 -12.61 -11.09
N GLY A 16 1.27 -12.76 -11.89
CA GLY A 16 -0.13 -12.70 -11.46
C GLY A 16 -0.64 -13.97 -10.79
N LYS A 17 0.10 -15.08 -10.87
CA LYS A 17 -0.32 -16.36 -10.27
C LYS A 17 -0.09 -16.36 -8.75
N PRO A 18 -1.12 -16.70 -7.94
CA PRO A 18 -0.93 -16.94 -6.52
C PRO A 18 0.12 -18.01 -6.24
N GLY A 19 0.91 -17.81 -5.19
CA GLY A 19 1.85 -18.81 -4.70
C GLY A 19 1.20 -19.83 -3.75
N LYS A 20 2.04 -20.68 -3.16
CA LYS A 20 1.60 -21.80 -2.31
C LYS A 20 1.16 -21.42 -0.89
N TYR A 21 1.41 -20.19 -0.44
CA TYR A 21 1.14 -19.81 0.95
C TYR A 21 -0.28 -19.26 1.10
N ALA A 22 -1.02 -19.75 2.09
CA ALA A 22 -2.15 -19.02 2.63
C ALA A 22 -1.65 -17.72 3.28
N THR A 23 -2.49 -16.68 3.35
CA THR A 23 -2.09 -15.38 3.89
C THR A 23 -2.79 -15.04 5.20
N THR A 24 -2.17 -14.15 5.98
CA THR A 24 -2.74 -13.51 7.16
C THR A 24 -2.57 -12.00 7.05
N THR A 25 -3.52 -11.25 7.60
CA THR A 25 -3.53 -9.77 7.55
C THR A 25 -3.57 -9.22 8.96
N GLY A 26 -2.82 -8.15 9.21
CA GLY A 26 -2.89 -7.36 10.43
C GLY A 26 -2.76 -5.87 10.09
N GLU A 27 -3.33 -5.01 10.92
CA GLU A 27 -3.15 -3.55 10.82
C GLU A 27 -2.40 -3.04 12.03
N TYR A 28 -1.65 -1.94 11.85
CA TYR A 28 -1.03 -1.22 12.96
C TYR A 28 -1.38 0.27 12.91
N SER A 29 -1.38 0.88 14.09
CA SER A 29 -1.41 2.32 14.30
C SER A 29 -0.41 2.65 15.40
N LEU A 30 0.56 3.51 15.09
CA LEU A 30 1.61 3.95 16.00
C LEU A 30 1.51 5.46 16.22
N ALA A 31 2.26 5.97 17.20
CA ALA A 31 2.38 7.40 17.42
C ALA A 31 2.88 8.10 16.15
N SER A 32 2.24 9.22 15.80
CA SER A 32 2.66 10.04 14.66
C SER A 32 4.05 10.65 14.89
N VAL A 33 4.81 10.82 13.82
CA VAL A 33 6.22 11.23 13.89
C VAL A 33 6.39 12.67 13.40
N LYS A 34 7.06 13.52 14.17
CA LYS A 34 7.45 14.86 13.71
C LYS A 34 8.68 14.75 12.80
N LEU A 35 8.51 15.13 11.54
CA LEU A 35 9.60 15.16 10.56
C LEU A 35 10.02 16.60 10.25
N PRO A 36 11.30 16.86 9.98
CA PRO A 36 11.77 18.16 9.49
C PRO A 36 11.03 18.58 8.21
N GLY A 37 10.66 19.85 8.11
CA GLY A 37 9.98 20.40 6.93
C GLY A 37 8.47 20.16 6.86
N PHE A 38 7.88 19.39 7.78
CA PHE A 38 6.43 19.18 7.85
C PHE A 38 5.79 20.01 8.96
N PRO A 39 4.67 20.70 8.72
CA PRO A 39 4.01 21.55 9.72
C PRO A 39 3.37 20.71 10.85
N ALA A 40 2.82 19.54 10.53
CA ALA A 40 2.20 18.61 11.47
C ALA A 40 2.92 17.24 11.52
N PRO A 41 2.76 16.46 12.60
CA PRO A 41 3.26 15.08 12.66
C PRO A 41 2.65 14.19 11.56
N VAL A 42 3.44 13.30 10.99
CA VAL A 42 3.03 12.36 9.93
C VAL A 42 2.44 11.10 10.55
N GLU A 43 1.31 10.62 10.00
CA GLU A 43 0.63 9.41 10.48
C GLU A 43 1.52 8.16 10.30
N MET A 44 1.47 7.25 11.28
CA MET A 44 2.15 5.95 11.24
C MET A 44 1.12 4.82 11.29
N ARG A 45 0.43 4.59 10.18
CA ARG A 45 -0.61 3.57 10.04
C ARG A 45 -0.36 2.70 8.81
N GLY A 46 -0.62 1.40 8.92
CA GLY A 46 -0.43 0.50 7.79
C GLY A 46 -1.14 -0.85 7.90
N VAL A 47 -1.22 -1.54 6.77
CA VAL A 47 -1.65 -2.95 6.68
C VAL A 47 -0.47 -3.83 6.35
N VAL A 48 -0.32 -4.91 7.10
CA VAL A 48 0.65 -5.97 6.84
C VAL A 48 -0.09 -7.21 6.33
N VAL A 49 0.38 -7.79 5.23
CA VAL A 49 -0.06 -9.12 4.77
C VAL A 49 1.14 -10.03 4.64
N ALA A 50 1.09 -11.18 5.31
CA ALA A 50 2.20 -12.12 5.39
C ALA A 50 1.76 -13.57 5.07
N PRO A 51 2.67 -14.43 4.59
CA PRO A 51 2.41 -15.85 4.42
C PRO A 51 2.23 -16.54 5.78
N LYS A 52 1.22 -17.41 5.89
CA LYS A 52 1.01 -18.29 7.03
C LYS A 52 2.02 -19.43 7.02
N LYS A 53 2.52 -19.80 8.20
CA LYS A 53 3.41 -20.96 8.42
C LYS A 53 4.65 -20.97 7.52
N ALA A 54 5.15 -19.80 7.11
CA ALA A 54 6.39 -19.67 6.36
C ALA A 54 7.54 -19.30 7.31
N ALA A 55 8.31 -20.30 7.74
CA ALA A 55 9.47 -20.10 8.61
C ALA A 55 10.65 -19.41 7.87
N GLY A 56 11.53 -18.77 8.65
CA GLY A 56 12.75 -18.13 8.14
C GLY A 56 12.56 -16.69 7.67
N LYS A 57 13.67 -16.04 7.30
CA LYS A 57 13.68 -14.67 6.76
C LYS A 57 12.95 -14.61 5.42
N ARG A 58 12.17 -13.56 5.19
CA ARG A 58 11.39 -13.34 3.97
C ARG A 58 11.68 -11.94 3.40
N PRO A 59 11.62 -11.77 2.06
CA PRO A 59 11.71 -10.44 1.47
C PRO A 59 10.50 -9.58 1.88
N ILE A 60 10.74 -8.28 2.02
CA ILE A 60 9.70 -7.28 2.31
C ILE A 60 9.37 -6.51 1.03
N ALA A 61 8.08 -6.36 0.75
CA ALA A 61 7.56 -5.41 -0.23
C ALA A 61 6.82 -4.28 0.50
N LEU A 62 7.35 -3.06 0.42
CA LEU A 62 6.74 -1.84 0.96
C LEU A 62 5.96 -1.13 -0.14
N PHE A 63 4.69 -0.84 0.14
CA PHE A 63 3.79 -0.10 -0.72
C PHE A 63 3.54 1.28 -0.12
N LEU A 64 3.77 2.31 -0.93
CA LEU A 64 3.45 3.69 -0.62
C LEU A 64 2.35 4.14 -1.56
N HIS A 65 1.23 4.58 -1.01
CA HIS A 65 0.17 5.21 -1.80
C HIS A 65 0.64 6.59 -2.25
N GLY A 66 0.74 6.81 -3.57
CA GLY A 66 1.20 8.07 -4.14
C GLY A 66 0.46 9.29 -3.57
N ARG A 67 1.15 10.43 -3.49
CA ARG A 67 0.64 11.67 -2.87
C ARG A 67 -0.39 12.36 -3.77
N HIS A 68 -1.67 12.10 -3.55
CA HIS A 68 -2.75 12.76 -4.30
C HIS A 68 -3.69 13.51 -3.34
N ALA A 69 -4.39 12.81 -2.46
CA ALA A 69 -5.22 13.40 -1.41
C ALA A 69 -5.02 12.64 -0.09
N THR A 70 -5.12 13.37 1.02
CA THR A 70 -4.96 12.85 2.38
C THR A 70 -6.32 12.75 3.08
N CYS A 71 -7.28 13.59 2.71
CA CYS A 71 -8.57 13.70 3.38
C CYS A 71 -9.73 13.66 2.39
N TYR A 72 -10.88 13.11 2.84
CA TYR A 72 -12.13 13.08 2.09
C TYR A 72 -13.32 13.47 2.97
N VAL A 73 -14.41 13.91 2.36
CA VAL A 73 -15.68 14.20 3.07
C VAL A 73 -16.65 13.02 2.91
N PRO A 74 -17.04 12.32 4.00
CA PRO A 74 -17.98 11.20 3.89
C PRO A 74 -19.32 11.63 3.30
N GLY A 75 -19.84 10.86 2.34
CA GLY A 75 -21.13 11.13 1.70
C GLY A 75 -21.10 12.21 0.61
N LYS A 76 -19.92 12.70 0.25
CA LYS A 76 -19.74 13.65 -0.84
C LYS A 76 -18.68 13.16 -1.82
N ASP A 77 -19.12 12.67 -2.97
CA ASP A 77 -18.23 12.15 -3.99
C ASP A 77 -17.39 13.29 -4.62
N GLY A 78 -16.10 13.04 -4.80
CA GLY A 78 -15.17 13.98 -5.44
C GLY A 78 -14.62 15.09 -4.55
N GLU A 79 -15.12 15.28 -3.32
CA GLU A 79 -14.55 16.23 -2.35
C GLU A 79 -13.36 15.58 -1.59
N ALA A 80 -12.17 15.71 -2.15
CA ALA A 80 -10.90 15.29 -1.54
C ALA A 80 -9.91 16.46 -1.45
N SER A 81 -9.12 16.52 -0.38
CA SER A 81 -8.08 17.55 -0.20
C SER A 81 -6.74 16.93 0.19
N GLY A 82 -5.67 17.70 -0.04
CA GLY A 82 -4.31 17.37 0.41
C GLY A 82 -3.97 17.93 1.79
N ASP A 83 -4.99 18.38 2.55
CA ASP A 83 -4.79 19.01 3.86
C ASP A 83 -4.30 17.98 4.87
N TRP A 84 -3.42 18.43 5.77
CA TRP A 84 -3.04 17.62 6.92
C TRP A 84 -2.72 18.50 8.13
N PRO A 85 -3.38 18.29 9.28
CA PRO A 85 -4.43 17.30 9.55
C PRO A 85 -5.74 17.58 8.78
N CYS A 86 -6.60 16.57 8.69
CA CYS A 86 -7.91 16.71 8.06
C CYS A 86 -8.77 17.76 8.78
N ALA A 87 -9.40 18.65 8.00
CA ALA A 87 -10.31 19.67 8.51
C ALA A 87 -11.57 19.06 9.15
N LYS A 88 -12.24 19.81 10.02
CA LYS A 88 -13.49 19.39 10.66
C LYS A 88 -14.53 18.94 9.61
N GLY A 89 -15.11 17.76 9.80
CA GLY A 89 -16.09 17.17 8.87
C GLY A 89 -15.47 16.32 7.77
N SER A 90 -14.14 16.33 7.62
CA SER A 90 -13.40 15.41 6.73
C SER A 90 -12.72 14.28 7.54
N LYS A 91 -12.33 13.21 6.85
CA LYS A 91 -11.65 12.04 7.42
C LYS A 91 -10.41 11.70 6.61
N PRO A 92 -9.37 11.08 7.22
CA PRO A 92 -8.24 10.56 6.47
C PRO A 92 -8.70 9.52 5.45
N ILE A 93 -8.19 9.61 4.22
CA ILE A 93 -8.35 8.56 3.23
C ILE A 93 -7.62 7.33 3.76
N PRO A 94 -8.25 6.14 3.82
CA PRO A 94 -7.63 4.92 4.34
C PRO A 94 -6.66 4.32 3.31
N SER A 95 -5.69 5.13 2.87
CA SER A 95 -4.80 4.82 1.75
C SER A 95 -4.12 3.49 1.95
N HIS A 96 -3.57 3.19 3.14
CA HIS A 96 -2.93 1.91 3.48
C HIS A 96 -3.69 0.63 3.04
N ARG A 97 -5.01 0.69 2.85
CA ARG A 97 -5.82 -0.46 2.39
C ARG A 97 -5.89 -0.64 0.86
N GLY A 98 -5.39 0.31 0.07
CA GLY A 98 -5.61 0.33 -1.37
C GLY A 98 -4.85 -0.75 -2.16
N TYR A 99 -3.76 -1.31 -1.61
CA TYR A 99 -2.98 -2.38 -2.28
C TYR A 99 -3.32 -3.79 -1.78
N LEU A 100 -4.41 -3.99 -1.04
CA LEU A 100 -4.74 -5.28 -0.41
C LEU A 100 -4.73 -6.48 -1.38
N ARG A 101 -5.14 -6.28 -2.64
CA ARG A 101 -5.10 -7.34 -3.66
C ARG A 101 -3.67 -7.78 -3.96
N ASP A 102 -2.80 -6.83 -4.24
CA ASP A 102 -1.41 -7.07 -4.62
C ASP A 102 -0.59 -7.54 -3.41
N GLN A 103 -0.88 -7.01 -2.22
CA GLN A 103 -0.34 -7.49 -0.96
C GLN A 103 -0.64 -8.98 -0.74
N LYS A 104 -1.89 -9.41 -0.94
CA LYS A 104 -2.28 -10.83 -0.82
C LYS A 104 -1.59 -11.70 -1.87
N LEU A 105 -1.45 -11.22 -3.10
CA LEU A 105 -0.75 -11.94 -4.17
C LEU A 105 0.72 -12.17 -3.80
N LEU A 106 1.47 -11.11 -3.50
CA LEU A 106 2.88 -11.23 -3.12
C LEU A 106 3.06 -12.03 -1.83
N ALA A 107 2.18 -11.86 -0.85
CA ALA A 107 2.22 -12.67 0.37
C ALA A 107 1.98 -14.16 0.10
N SER A 108 1.10 -14.51 -0.84
CA SER A 108 0.91 -15.91 -1.26
C SER A 108 2.13 -16.51 -1.96
N GLN A 109 2.94 -15.66 -2.62
CA GLN A 109 4.24 -16.00 -3.21
C GLN A 109 5.37 -15.97 -2.15
N GLY A 110 5.05 -15.51 -0.95
CA GLY A 110 5.88 -15.61 0.24
C GLY A 110 6.67 -14.35 0.59
N TYR A 111 6.25 -13.18 0.12
CA TYR A 111 6.72 -11.89 0.63
C TYR A 111 6.03 -11.53 1.94
N VAL A 112 6.68 -10.80 2.82
CA VAL A 112 5.96 -9.98 3.81
C VAL A 112 5.66 -8.65 3.15
N THR A 113 4.41 -8.22 3.16
CA THR A 113 4.00 -6.97 2.52
C THR A 113 3.56 -5.97 3.56
N VAL A 114 3.92 -4.70 3.35
CA VAL A 114 3.51 -3.59 4.22
C VAL A 114 2.99 -2.48 3.31
N SER A 115 1.78 -2.01 3.57
CA SER A 115 1.20 -0.86 2.88
C SER A 115 0.91 0.24 3.89
N ILE A 116 1.43 1.44 3.67
CA ILE A 116 1.38 2.55 4.63
C ILE A 116 0.41 3.64 4.20
N SER A 117 -0.15 4.38 5.17
CA SER A 117 -0.87 5.62 4.90
C SER A 117 0.04 6.65 4.23
N ALA A 118 -0.57 7.57 3.48
CA ALA A 118 0.11 8.68 2.80
C ALA A 118 0.24 9.90 3.71
#